data_AF-A0A924WRP8-F1
#
_entry.id   AF-A0A924WRP8-F1
#
_cell.length_a   1.000
_cell.length_b   1.000
_cell.length_c   1.000
_cell.angle_alpha   90.00
_cell.angle_beta   90.00
_cell.angle_gamma   90.00
#
_symmetry.space_group_name_H-M   'P 1'
#
loop_
_entity.id
_entity.type
_entity.pdbx_description
1 polymer ?
#
loop_
_entity_poly.entity_id
_entity_poly.type
_entity_poly.pdbx_seq_one_letter_code
_entity_poly.pdbx_strand_id
1 'polypeptide(L)' 'MKRFVLALDQGTTSSRALVVADDGTVRASAQREIAQHYPQPGWVEHDPEEIWATQLATATEALARAGVSAGEVAAL' A
#
# COMPACT_ATOMS: atom_id res chain seq x y z
N MET A 1 -17.74 -11.44 9.67
CA MET A 1 -17.80 -11.69 8.21
C MET A 1 -16.70 -10.88 7.55
N LYS A 2 -16.00 -11.43 6.56
CA LYS A 2 -15.00 -10.69 5.78
C LYS A 2 -15.73 -9.70 4.88
N ARG A 3 -15.40 -8.40 4.96
CA ARG A 3 -16.16 -7.30 4.32
C ARG A 3 -15.28 -6.29 3.59
N PHE A 4 -13.96 -6.42 3.67
CA PHE A 4 -13.04 -5.43 3.13
C PHE A 4 -12.12 -6.02 2.07
N VAL A 5 -11.78 -5.22 1.07
CA VAL A 5 -10.67 -5.47 0.15
C VAL A 5 -9.52 -4.55 0.56
N LEU A 6 -8.32 -5.10 0.68
CA LEU A 6 -7.11 -4.30 0.92
C LEU A 6 -6.34 -4.18 -0.39
N ALA A 7 -6.56 -3.07 -1.11
CA ALA A 7 -5.87 -2.81 -2.37
C ALA A 7 -4.45 -2.30 -2.11
N LEU A 8 -3.46 -2.94 -2.74
CA LEU A 8 -2.06 -2.53 -2.73
C LEU A 8 -1.71 -1.88 -4.07
N ASP A 9 -1.34 -0.62 -4.04
CA ASP A 9 -1.01 0.20 -5.22
C ASP A 9 0.47 0.60 -5.13
N GLN A 10 1.32 -0.22 -5.76
CA GLN A 10 2.76 0.03 -5.86
C GLN A 10 3.01 0.92 -7.08
N GLY A 11 3.16 2.22 -6.82
CA GLY A 11 3.44 3.22 -7.84
C GLY A 11 4.93 3.42 -8.06
N THR A 12 5.26 4.21 -9.07
CA THR A 12 6.67 4.50 -9.41
C THR A 12 7.37 5.39 -8.38
N THR A 13 6.64 6.28 -7.70
CA THR A 13 7.20 7.22 -6.70
C THR A 13 6.71 6.98 -5.29
N SER A 14 5.72 6.10 -5.10
CA SER A 14 5.18 5.78 -3.78
C SER A 14 4.49 4.43 -3.75
N SER A 15 4.56 3.76 -2.60
CA SER A 15 3.65 2.69 -2.24
C SER A 15 2.41 3.25 -1.55
N ARG A 16 1.24 2.69 -1.87
CA ARG A 16 -0.05 3.06 -1.27
C ARG A 16 -0.85 1.81 -0.94
N ALA A 17 -1.65 1.89 0.12
CA ALA A 17 -2.65 0.88 0.43
C ALA A 17 -4.00 1.53 0.76
N LEU A 18 -5.09 0.86 0.38
CA LEU A 18 -6.46 1.31 0.61
C LEU A 18 -7.29 0.19 1.22
N VAL A 19 -8.06 0.50 2.25
CA VAL A 19 -9.09 -0.40 2.79
C VAL A 19 -10.43 0.00 2.17
N VAL A 20 -10.98 -0.87 1.33
CA VAL A 20 -12.23 -0.64 0.58
C VAL A 20 -13.33 -1.51 1.16
N ALA A 21 -14.48 -0.91 1.49
CA ALA A 21 -15.67 -1.62 1.94
C ALA A 21 -16.42 -2.28 0.79
N ASP A 22 -17.39 -3.14 1.12
CA ASP A 22 -18.24 -3.85 0.17
C ASP A 22 -19.13 -2.94 -0.70
N ASP A 23 -19.47 -1.75 -0.20
CA ASP A 23 -20.15 -0.69 -0.95
C ASP A 23 -19.22 0.15 -1.86
N GLY A 24 -17.92 -0.18 -1.89
CA GLY A 24 -16.90 0.53 -2.66
C GLY A 24 -16.29 1.75 -1.94
N THR A 25 -16.73 2.07 -0.72
CA THR A 25 -16.20 3.21 0.04
C THR A 25 -14.77 2.96 0.51
N VAL A 26 -13.87 3.92 0.29
CA VAL A 26 -12.51 3.88 0.88
C VAL A 26 -12.60 4.30 2.35
N ARG A 27 -12.38 3.34 3.25
CA ARG A 27 -12.44 3.54 4.71
C ARG A 27 -11.18 4.19 5.26
N ALA A 28 -10.03 3.84 4.70
CA ALA A 28 -8.75 4.46 5.02
C ALA A 28 -7.76 4.23 3.89
N SER A 29 -6.74 5.08 3.86
CA SER A 29 -5.58 4.92 3.00
C SER A 29 -4.31 5.33 3.73
N ALA A 30 -3.18 4.81 3.26
CA ALA A 30 -1.84 5.21 3.67
C ALA A 30 -0.93 5.21 2.45
N GLN A 31 0.07 6.08 2.45
CA GLN A 31 1.02 6.25 1.35
C GLN A 31 2.39 6.60 1.91
N ARG A 32 3.44 6.06 1.28
CA ARG A 32 4.84 6.38 1.55
C ARG A 32 5.59 6.53 0.24
N GLU A 33 6.38 7.58 0.13
CA GLU A 33 7.28 7.76 -1.02
C GLU A 33 8.38 6.69 -0.99
N ILE A 34 8.89 6.36 -2.18
CA ILE A 34 10.05 5.49 -2.37
C ILE A 34 11.15 6.26 -3.10
N ALA A 35 12.40 6.03 -2.73
CA ALA A 35 13.52 6.68 -3.37
C ALA A 35 13.64 6.29 -4.85
N GLN A 36 14.05 7.24 -5.68
CA GLN A 36 14.43 7.00 -7.06
C GLN A 36 15.95 7.03 -7.16
N HIS A 37 16.55 5.96 -7.67
CA HIS A 37 17.99 5.91 -7.86
C HIS A 37 18.35 6.24 -9.31
N TYR A 38 19.28 7.19 -9.48
CA TYR A 38 19.74 7.67 -10.78
C TYR A 38 21.26 7.48 -10.91
N PRO A 39 21.76 6.24 -11.07
CA PRO A 39 23.20 5.97 -11.10
C PRO A 39 23.91 6.56 -12.32
N GLN A 40 23.19 6.75 -13.43
CA GLN A 40 23.70 7.37 -14.65
C GLN A 40 22.57 8.02 -15.47
N PRO A 41 22.89 8.93 -16.42
CA PRO A 41 21.87 9.59 -17.23
C PRO A 41 20.96 8.60 -17.97
N GLY A 42 19.65 8.78 -17.80
CA GLY A 42 18.62 7.94 -18.43
C GLY A 42 18.31 6.63 -17.69
N TRP A 43 18.97 6.34 -16.58
CA TRP A 43 18.69 5.16 -15.76
C TRP A 43 17.82 5.53 -14.56
N VAL A 44 16.84 4.68 -14.27
CA VAL A 44 15.96 4.79 -13.11
C VAL A 44 15.86 3.41 -12.48
N GLU A 45 16.27 3.33 -11.21
CA GLU A 45 16.26 2.09 -10.44
C GLU A 45 15.51 2.30 -9.11
N HIS A 46 14.96 1.21 -8.58
CA HIS A 46 14.36 1.13 -7.24
C HIS A 46 15.05 0.03 -6.45
N ASP A 47 15.18 0.23 -5.14
CA ASP A 47 15.53 -0.85 -4.21
C ASP A 47 14.29 -1.74 -3.96
N PRO A 48 14.32 -3.05 -4.31
CA PRO A 48 13.20 -3.96 -4.06
C PRO A 48 12.84 -4.09 -2.57
N GLU A 49 13.81 -3.98 -1.66
CA GLU A 49 13.56 -4.06 -0.22
C GLU A 49 12.85 -2.80 0.29
N GLU A 50 13.15 -1.63 -0.28
CA GLU A 50 12.42 -0.40 0.03
C GLU A 50 10.97 -0.48 -0.49
N ILE A 51 10.76 -0.99 -1.70
CA ILE A 51 9.41 -1.23 -2.25
C ILE A 51 8.62 -2.14 -1.31
N TRP A 52 9.21 -3.28 -0.91
CA TRP A 52 8.55 -4.24 -0.04
C TRP A 52 8.23 -3.65 1.33
N ALA A 53 9.21 -3.02 1.97
CA ALA A 53 9.07 -2.44 3.31
C ALA A 53 8.00 -1.33 3.34
N THR A 54 7.99 -0.45 2.33
CA THR A 54 7.02 0.64 2.24
C THR A 54 5.61 0.14 1.90
N GLN A 55 5.47 -0.88 1.04
CA GLN A 55 4.17 -1.48 0.76
C GLN A 55 3.58 -2.20 1.97
N LEU A 56 4.41 -2.93 2.73
CA LEU A 56 3.98 -3.56 3.98
C LEU A 56 3.60 -2.53 5.05
N ALA A 57 4.38 -1.45 5.17
CA ALA A 57 4.09 -0.38 6.11
C ALA A 57 2.77 0.31 5.80
N THR A 58 2.51 0.64 4.53
CA THR A 58 1.25 1.26 4.11
C THR A 58 0.05 0.35 4.28
N ALA A 59 0.17 -0.96 3.97
CA ALA A 59 -0.87 -1.95 4.24
C ALA A 59 -1.27 -2.00 5.72
N THR A 60 -0.27 -2.11 6.60
CA THR A 60 -0.46 -2.16 8.05
C THR A 60 -1.07 -0.86 8.57
N GLU A 61 -0.59 0.28 8.09
CA GLU A 61 -1.07 1.60 8.48
C GLU A 61 -2.52 1.86 8.03
N ALA A 62 -2.89 1.45 6.81
CA ALA A 62 -4.25 1.59 6.31
C ALA A 62 -5.25 0.73 7.13
N LEU A 63 -4.88 -0.51 7.47
CA LEU A 63 -5.69 -1.37 8.35
C LEU A 63 -5.87 -0.75 9.75
N ALA A 64 -4.77 -0.26 10.34
CA ALA A 64 -4.81 0.39 11.65
C ALA A 64 -5.70 1.64 11.65
N ARG A 65 -5.58 2.50 10.62
CA ARG A 65 -6.41 3.70 10.45
C ARG A 65 -7.89 3.37 10.23
N ALA A 66 -8.19 2.27 9.52
CA ALA A 66 -9.56 1.82 9.30
C ALA A 66 -10.17 1.13 10.54
N GLY A 67 -9.36 0.75 11.53
CA GLY A 67 -9.80 -0.07 12.66
C GLY A 67 -10.19 -1.49 12.24
N VAL A 68 -9.57 -2.02 11.17
CA VAL A 68 -9.91 -3.31 10.56
C VAL A 68 -8.81 -4.32 10.84
N SER A 69 -9.20 -5.50 11.33
CA SER A 69 -8.26 -6.62 11.50
C SER A 69 -7.99 -7.35 10.19
N ALA A 70 -6.81 -7.96 10.04
CA ALA A 70 -6.48 -8.75 8.84
C ALA A 70 -7.48 -9.91 8.60
N GLY A 71 -8.12 -10.44 9.65
CA GLY A 71 -9.14 -11.48 9.54
C GLY A 71 -10.44 -11.04 8.87
N GLU A 72 -10.69 -9.72 8.77
CA GLU A 72 -11.87 -9.14 8.12
C GLU A 72 -11.62 -8.79 6.64
N VAL A 73 -10.38 -8.92 6.16
CA VAL A 73 -10.00 -8.74 4.76
C VAL A 73 -10.40 -9.98 3.96
N ALA A 74 -11.21 -9.77 2.94
CA ALA A 74 -11.70 -10.79 2.02
C ALA A 74 -10.68 -11.12 0.93
N ALA A 75 -10.00 -10.10 0.41
CA ALA A 75 -9.05 -10.18 -0.68
C ALA A 75 -8.02 -9.04 -0.65
N LEU A 76 -6.92 -9.23 -1.39
CA LEU A 76 -5.89 -8.24 -1.70
C LEU A 76 -6.01 -7.84 -3.18
#